data_AF-A0A937PME0-F1
#
_entry.id   AF-A0A937PME0-F1
#
_cell.length_a   1.000
_cell.length_b   1.000
_cell.length_c   1.000
_cell.angle_alpha   90.00
_cell.angle_beta   90.00
_cell.angle_gamma   90.00
#
_symmetry.space_group_name_H-M   'P 1'
#
loop_
_entity.id
_entity.type
_entity.pdbx_description
1 polymer ?
#
loop_
_entity_poly.entity_id
_entity_poly.type
_entity_poly.pdbx_seq_one_letter_code
_entity_poly.pdbx_strand_id
1 'polypeptide(L)'
;MMDNQSKLHFLLDLAESLGIEVRRGPARAGALGAEGGSLVRLRGKEILFLDTHAPHPAQVAAVAAALGGRDEIERMFLPPEIRQTIEKASGEA
;
A
#
# COMPACT_ATOMS: atom_id res chain seq x y z
N MET A 1 -8.37 -8.48 17.15
CA MET A 1 -8.30 -7.33 16.22
C MET A 1 -6.86 -7.26 15.75
N MET A 2 -6.64 -7.17 14.45
CA MET A 2 -5.29 -7.03 13.91
C MET A 2 -4.88 -5.56 13.96
N ASP A 3 -3.74 -5.27 14.59
CA ASP A 3 -3.21 -3.92 14.76
C ASP A 3 -2.79 -3.31 13.41
N ASN A 4 -2.81 -1.98 13.29
CA ASN A 4 -2.40 -1.29 12.06
C ASN A 4 -0.96 -1.59 11.66
N GLN A 5 -0.08 -1.82 12.63
CA GLN A 5 1.32 -2.21 12.37
C GLN A 5 1.41 -3.61 11.73
N SER A 6 0.63 -4.57 12.24
CA SER A 6 0.56 -5.93 11.69
C SER A 6 -0.04 -5.94 10.29
N LYS A 7 -1.07 -5.13 10.05
CA LYS A 7 -1.67 -4.94 8.72
C LYS A 7 -0.66 -4.34 7.74
N LEU A 8 0.05 -3.30 8.16
CA LEU A 8 1.08 -2.66 7.35
C LEU A 8 2.17 -3.66 6.95
N HIS A 9 2.67 -4.45 7.91
CA HIS A 9 3.68 -5.46 7.63
C HIS A 9 3.20 -6.49 6.59
N PHE A 10 1.96 -6.96 6.72
CA PHE A 10 1.38 -7.93 5.79
C PHE A 10 1.22 -7.35 4.37
N LEU A 11 0.74 -6.11 4.27
CA LEU A 11 0.59 -5.41 2.99
C LEU A 11 1.95 -5.14 2.31
N LEU A 12 2.98 -4.83 3.10
CA LEU A 12 4.33 -4.61 2.60
C LEU A 12 4.95 -5.91 2.08
N ASP A 13 4.87 -6.99 2.84
CA ASP A 13 5.33 -8.32 2.43
C ASP A 13 4.66 -8.76 1.13
N LEU A 14 3.36 -8.47 1.02
CA LEU A 14 2.59 -8.73 -0.17
C LEU A 14 3.03 -7.88 -1.37
N ALA A 15 3.25 -6.58 -1.17
CA ALA A 15 3.77 -5.70 -2.22
C ALA A 15 5.11 -6.20 -2.76
N GLU A 16 6.02 -6.61 -1.87
CA GLU A 16 7.31 -7.19 -2.27
C GLU A 16 7.15 -8.53 -3.01
N SER A 17 6.22 -9.38 -2.57
CA SER A 17 5.90 -10.66 -3.23
C SER A 17 5.38 -10.47 -4.67
N LEU A 18 4.66 -9.38 -4.91
CA LEU A 18 4.17 -8.98 -6.24
C LEU A 18 5.25 -8.28 -7.09
N GLY A 19 6.46 -8.10 -6.57
CA GLY A 19 7.57 -7.45 -7.28
C GLY A 19 7.52 -5.93 -7.25
N ILE A 20 6.75 -5.34 -6.33
CA ILE A 20 6.70 -3.89 -6.11
C ILE A 20 7.90 -3.51 -5.21
N GLU A 21 8.74 -2.59 -5.67
CA GLU A 21 9.86 -2.09 -4.88
C GLU A 21 9.34 -1.08 -3.85
N VAL A 22 9.40 -1.44 -2.57
CA VAL A 22 8.98 -0.54 -1.48
C VAL A 22 10.13 0.39 -1.08
N ARG A 23 9.97 1.69 -1.29
CA ARG A 23 10.89 2.73 -0.81
C ARG A 23 10.28 3.51 0.34
N ARG A 24 10.83 3.31 1.53
CA ARG A 24 10.49 4.07 2.73
C ARG A 24 11.35 5.32 2.77
N GLY A 25 10.72 6.49 2.81
CA GLY A 25 11.46 7.74 2.91
C GLY A 25 10.55 8.92 3.22
N PRO A 26 11.10 10.02 3.77
CA PRO A 26 10.32 11.22 3.99
C PRO A 26 9.84 11.76 2.63
N ALA A 27 8.52 11.85 2.45
CA ALA A 27 7.97 12.62 1.36
C ALA A 27 8.38 14.08 1.58
N ARG A 28 9.17 14.64 0.67
CA ARG A 28 9.27 16.10 0.60
C ARG A 28 7.86 16.60 0.31
N ALA A 29 7.30 17.33 1.27
CA ALA A 29 5.98 17.96 1.21
C ALA A 29 5.79 18.60 -0.18
N GLY A 30 4.88 18.04 -0.97
CA GLY A 30 4.55 18.51 -2.32
C GLY A 30 4.84 17.55 -3.47
N ALA A 31 5.56 16.44 -3.28
CA ALA A 31 5.89 15.51 -4.37
C ALA A 31 5.06 14.20 -4.38
N LEU A 32 4.48 13.80 -3.25
CA LEU A 32 3.63 12.60 -3.13
C LEU A 32 2.22 13.06 -2.81
N GLY A 33 1.34 13.01 -3.80
CA GLY A 33 -0.03 13.57 -3.74
C GLY A 33 -1.00 12.81 -2.84
N ALA A 34 -0.57 11.76 -2.13
CA ALA A 34 -1.42 10.97 -1.25
C ALA A 34 -0.82 10.87 0.17
N GLU A 35 -1.67 11.13 1.16
CA GLU A 35 -1.37 11.09 2.58
C GLU A 35 -0.92 9.67 2.97
N GLY A 36 0.39 9.46 3.15
CA GLY A 36 0.98 8.18 3.55
C GLY A 36 1.83 7.47 2.50
N GLY A 37 1.77 7.87 1.23
CA GLY A 37 2.60 7.28 0.18
C GLY A 37 1.96 7.32 -1.21
N SER A 38 2.69 6.90 -2.24
CA SER A 38 2.13 6.73 -3.59
C SER A 38 2.84 5.63 -4.36
N LEU A 39 2.08 4.92 -5.19
CA LEU A 39 2.60 4.00 -6.18
C LEU A 39 3.06 4.78 -7.42
N VAL A 40 4.32 4.62 -7.80
CA VAL A 40 4.89 5.21 -9.00
C VAL A 40 5.34 4.10 -9.93
N ARG A 41 4.80 4.09 -11.15
CA ARG A 41 5.25 3.18 -12.20
C ARG A 41 6.34 3.86 -13.03
N LEU A 42 7.58 3.41 -12.89
CA LEU A 42 8.74 3.94 -13.60
C LEU A 42 9.31 2.88 -14.54
N ARG A 43 9.24 3.13 -15.86
CA ARG A 43 9.79 2.23 -16.91
C ARG A 43 9.37 0.76 -16.76
N GLY A 44 8.11 0.52 -16.43
CA GLY A 44 7.57 -0.84 -16.25
C GLY A 44 7.89 -1.48 -14.89
N LYS A 45 8.62 -0.78 -14.01
CA LYS A 45 8.79 -1.17 -12.60
C LYS A 45 7.82 -0.39 -11.73
N GLU A 46 7.33 -1.04 -10.70
CA GLU A 46 6.38 -0.46 -9.76
C GLU A 46 7.11 -0.19 -8.47
N ILE A 47 7.14 1.09 -8.07
CA ILE A 47 7.86 1.53 -6.89
C ILE A 47 6.85 2.19 -5.96
N LEU A 48 6.66 1.59 -4.79
CA LEU A 48 5.79 2.11 -3.76
C LEU A 48 6.60 3.01 -2.82
N PHE A 49 6.31 4.31 -2.84
CA PHE A 49 6.90 5.23 -1.87
C PHE A 49 6.01 5.29 -0.64
N LEU A 50 6.56 4.90 0.51
CA LEU A 50 5.88 4.97 1.80
C LEU A 50 6.43 6.14 2.61
N ASP A 51 5.56 7.04 3.04
CA ASP A 51 5.94 8.14 3.91
C ASP A 51 6.06 7.65 5.36
N THR A 52 7.28 7.70 5.91
CA THR A 52 7.55 7.23 7.28
C THR A 52 7.10 8.20 8.36
N HIS A 53 6.76 9.45 8.01
CA HIS A 53 6.25 10.45 8.95
C HIS A 53 4.72 10.42 9.08
N ALA A 54 4.03 9.81 8.13
CA ALA A 54 2.59 9.62 8.15
C ALA A 54 2.17 8.63 9.25
N PRO A 55 0.97 8.81 9.83
CA PRO A 55 0.46 7.87 10.82
C PRO A 55 0.25 6.48 10.21
N HIS A 56 0.44 5.41 10.99
CA HIS A 56 0.21 4.03 10.58
C HIS A 56 -1.07 3.79 9.75
N PRO A 57 -2.26 4.32 10.10
CA PRO A 57 -3.45 4.18 9.26
C PRO A 57 -3.31 4.77 7.84
N ALA A 58 -2.62 5.90 7.69
CA ALA A 58 -2.36 6.50 6.39
C ALA A 58 -1.35 5.68 5.58
N GLN A 59 -0.29 5.17 6.23
CA GLN A 59 0.65 4.25 5.59
C GLN A 59 -0.06 2.98 5.10
N VAL A 60 -0.90 2.37 5.93
CA VAL A 60 -1.71 1.21 5.58
C VAL A 60 -2.59 1.51 4.37
N ALA A 61 -3.31 2.63 4.36
CA ALA A 61 -4.13 3.05 3.23
C ALA A 61 -3.30 3.24 1.95
N ALA A 62 -2.11 3.83 2.05
CA ALA A 62 -1.24 4.03 0.89
C ALA A 62 -0.73 2.71 0.27
N VAL A 63 -0.28 1.75 1.09
CA VAL A 63 0.11 0.42 0.59
C VAL A 63 -1.09 -0.32 0.03
N ALA A 64 -2.22 -0.25 0.73
CA ALA A 64 -3.47 -0.90 0.33
C ALA A 64 -3.99 -0.36 -1.02
N ALA A 65 -3.95 0.97 -1.24
CA ALA A 65 -4.31 1.58 -2.52
C ALA A 65 -3.38 1.15 -3.66
N ALA A 66 -2.09 0.95 -3.39
CA ALA A 66 -1.12 0.48 -4.37
C ALA A 66 -1.31 -1.00 -4.79
N LEU A 67 -1.90 -1.79 -3.91
CA LEU A 67 -2.28 -3.18 -4.15
C LEU A 67 -3.69 -3.29 -4.77
N GLY A 68 -4.51 -2.27 -4.55
CA GLY A 68 -5.85 -2.14 -5.11
C GLY A 68 -5.89 -2.23 -6.64
N GLY A 69 -6.90 -2.92 -7.17
CA GLY A 69 -7.11 -3.06 -8.61
C GLY A 69 -6.18 -4.07 -9.31
N ARG A 70 -5.45 -4.91 -8.58
CA ARG A 70 -4.66 -6.01 -9.14
C ARG A 70 -5.42 -7.33 -9.14
N ASP A 71 -5.45 -7.98 -10.30
CA ASP A 71 -6.04 -9.31 -10.49
C ASP A 71 -5.36 -10.37 -9.58
N GLU A 72 -4.04 -10.26 -9.36
CA GLU A 72 -3.32 -11.15 -8.43
C GLU A 72 -3.88 -11.10 -7.00
N ILE A 73 -4.25 -9.91 -6.51
CA ILE A 73 -4.79 -9.72 -5.17
C ILE A 73 -6.16 -10.39 -5.03
N GLU A 74 -6.99 -10.32 -6.09
CA GLU A 74 -8.30 -10.97 -6.13
C GLU A 74 -8.19 -12.50 -6.13
N ARG A 75 -7.15 -13.04 -6.78
CA ARG A 75 -6.91 -14.49 -6.92
C ARG A 75 -6.20 -15.11 -5.72
N MET A 76 -5.61 -14.30 -4.86
CA MET A 76 -4.92 -14.76 -3.66
C MET A 76 -5.86 -14.94 -2.46
N PHE A 77 -5.49 -15.88 -1.59
CA PHE A 77 -6.18 -16.09 -0.32
C PHE A 77 -5.69 -15.10 0.74
N LEU A 78 -6.38 -13.96 0.83
CA LEU A 78 -6.09 -12.90 1.81
C LEU A 78 -7.06 -12.97 3.01
N PRO A 79 -6.59 -12.60 4.22
CA PRO A 79 -7.48 -12.40 5.35
C PRO A 79 -8.55 -11.34 5.03
N PRO A 80 -9.80 -11.52 5.51
CA PRO A 80 -10.89 -10.58 5.21
C PRO A 80 -10.61 -9.16 5.73
N GLU A 81 -9.83 -9.00 6.80
CA GLU A 81 -9.40 -7.69 7.30
C GLU A 81 -8.48 -6.96 6.32
N ILE A 82 -7.56 -7.68 5.66
CA ILE A 82 -6.63 -7.13 4.68
C ILE A 82 -7.36 -6.79 3.39
N ARG A 83 -8.22 -7.70 2.92
CA ARG A 83 -9.04 -7.49 1.72
C ARG A 83 -9.89 -6.22 1.84
N GLN A 84 -10.65 -6.08 2.94
CA GLN A 84 -11.44 -4.87 3.19
C GLN A 84 -10.60 -3.60 3.27
N THR A 85 -9.36 -3.71 3.74
CA THR A 85 -8.43 -2.57 3.81
C THR A 85 -8.00 -2.15 2.40
N ILE A 86 -7.70 -3.10 1.53
CA ILE A 86 -7.36 -2.88 0.12
C ILE A 86 -8.55 -2.32 -0.64
N GLU A 87 -9.73 -2.91 -0.52
CA GLU A 87 -10.96 -2.44 -1.18
C GLU A 87 -11.31 -1.01 -0.76
N LYS A 88 -11.26 -0.70 0.54
CA LYS A 88 -11.50 0.66 1.05
C LYS A 88 -10.49 1.68 0.55
N ALA A 89 -9.24 1.28 0.35
CA ALA A 89 -8.16 2.17 -0.08
C ALA A 89 -8.09 2.34 -1.60
N SER A 90 -8.44 1.30 -2.37
CA SER A 90 -8.49 1.32 -3.84
C SER A 90 -9.65 2.14 -4.40
N GLY A 91 -10.71 2.33 -3.61
CA GLY A 91 -11.89 3.11 -3.98
C GLY A 91 -12.92 2.32 -4.79
N GLU A 92 -13.96 1.85 -4.10
CA GLU A 92 -15.32 2.13 -4.58
C GLU A 92 -15.80 3.40 -3.86
N ALA A 93 -15.66 4.55 -4.54
CA ALA A 93 -16.51 5.73 -4.43
C ALA A 93 -16.43 6.51 -5.75
#